data_AF-A0A3M1QVA8-F1
#
_entry.id   AF-A0A3M1QVA8-F1
#
_cell.length_a   1.000
_cell.length_b   1.000
_cell.length_c   1.000
_cell.angle_alpha   90.00
_cell.angle_beta   90.00
_cell.angle_gamma   90.00
#
_symmetry.space_group_name_H-M   'P 1'
#
loop_
_entity.id
_entity.type
_entity.pdbx_description
1 polymer ?
#
loop_
_entity_poly.entity_id
_entity_poly.type
_entity_poly.pdbx_seq_one_letter_code
_entity_poly.pdbx_strand_id
1 'polypeptide(L)'
;MRRFRYSAWDGTQDVFNVRPDDIMDALAEGLFRHGDLNWAWRDILRKGLTSEDGMRSMSGLQDIMRQVEQKKKDILQRYSPDSFKLSTEQIQELMQKIQDYFSRIQDFMERLQERYRQESELIASQMERIYQQYQQLRERLQQRMQQRSRRRSPPSESEVYQNLSRMLDQMNRLLEDESFLDNLLANLDASAESLEHLLNSLDSLSEQQLADLMNYLDQIQRLEELLSKFPFRGSQMMGMAEGEQVLQELSRLEDLLKFARWGYGSLSDLDLDQVRQLLGEEAVEQIRQLQVMEQMLEDSGYFRTREGKLELTPKGQRKIGAKALRDIFNVVKRDWYGKHRTPRQGRGGDRTDETKRYEYGDHFDFDLGQTLKNALFRKSLDDGPPALPQLPLEIHPDDFAVYKREYAARSATVIMLDMSHSMELYD
;
A
#
# COMPACT_ATOMS: atom_id res chain seq x y z
N MET A 1 4.40 36.23 -1.43
CA MET A 1 5.24 35.63 -2.49
C MET A 1 6.38 34.86 -1.85
N ARG A 2 6.49 33.55 -2.06
CA ARG A 2 7.71 32.78 -1.72
C ARG A 2 8.84 33.31 -2.61
N ARG A 3 9.93 33.82 -2.02
CA ARG A 3 11.12 34.26 -2.75
C ARG A 3 11.99 33.03 -2.99
N PHE A 4 11.99 32.52 -4.21
CA PHE A 4 12.95 31.48 -4.62
C PHE A 4 14.31 32.14 -4.84
N ARG A 5 15.34 31.63 -4.16
CA ARG A 5 16.72 32.10 -4.30
C ARG A 5 17.48 31.03 -5.07
N TYR A 6 17.75 31.28 -6.35
CA TYR A 6 18.53 30.38 -7.19
C TYR A 6 20.02 30.64 -6.94
N SER A 7 20.80 29.57 -6.72
CA SER A 7 22.26 29.59 -6.65
C SER A 7 22.84 28.77 -7.80
N ALA A 8 24.06 29.10 -8.24
CA ALA A 8 24.77 28.30 -9.23
C ALA A 8 25.07 26.91 -8.66
N TRP A 9 24.91 25.88 -9.48
CA TRP A 9 25.25 24.50 -9.14
C TRP A 9 26.77 24.37 -9.02
N ASP A 10 27.28 24.07 -7.83
CA ASP A 10 28.71 23.95 -7.53
C ASP A 10 29.12 22.53 -7.12
N GLY A 11 28.18 21.58 -7.15
CA GLY A 11 28.42 20.18 -6.82
C GLY A 11 28.50 19.88 -5.32
N THR A 12 28.43 20.88 -4.45
CA THR A 12 28.36 20.70 -2.99
C THR A 12 26.93 20.68 -2.45
N GLN A 13 25.94 20.95 -3.30
CA GLN A 13 24.54 20.97 -2.90
C GLN A 13 23.93 19.57 -2.85
N ASP A 14 23.69 19.06 -1.64
CA ASP A 14 22.79 17.93 -1.43
C ASP A 14 21.33 18.42 -1.44
N VAL A 15 20.75 18.44 -2.64
CA VAL A 15 19.34 18.82 -2.92
C VAL A 15 18.39 17.62 -2.89
N PHE A 16 18.90 16.41 -2.80
CA PHE A 16 18.06 15.21 -2.83
C PHE A 16 17.79 14.69 -1.42
N ASN A 17 18.72 14.86 -0.48
CA ASN A 17 18.51 14.40 0.90
C ASN A 17 17.97 15.48 1.82
N VAL A 18 17.08 15.04 2.69
CA VAL A 18 16.55 15.85 3.78
C VAL A 18 17.63 16.08 4.83
N ARG A 19 17.73 17.29 5.37
CA ARG A 19 18.65 17.61 6.46
C ARG A 19 17.97 17.46 7.82
N PRO A 20 18.74 17.25 8.90
CA PRO A 20 18.20 17.21 10.26
C PRO A 20 17.31 18.41 10.62
N ASP A 21 17.68 19.60 10.11
CA ASP A 21 16.90 20.81 10.31
C ASP A 21 15.49 20.75 9.70
N ASP A 22 15.32 20.16 8.51
CA ASP A 22 14.01 20.04 7.87
C ASP A 22 13.11 19.08 8.65
N ILE A 23 13.71 18.00 9.18
CA ILE A 23 13.02 17.01 10.01
C ILE A 23 12.55 17.68 11.30
N MET A 24 13.42 18.46 11.95
CA MET A 24 13.07 19.24 13.14
C MET A 24 11.95 20.24 12.88
N ASP A 25 11.96 20.89 11.72
CA ASP A 25 10.96 21.87 11.34
C ASP A 25 9.58 21.22 11.10
N ALA A 26 9.55 20.03 10.49
CA ALA A 26 8.36 19.20 10.32
C ALA A 26 7.84 18.65 11.67
N LEU A 27 8.75 18.19 12.53
CA LEU A 27 8.42 17.69 13.87
C LEU A 27 7.79 18.77 14.73
N ALA A 28 8.34 19.98 14.70
CA ALA A 28 7.79 21.13 15.41
C ALA A 28 6.33 21.40 14.98
N GLU A 29 6.05 21.33 13.67
CA GLU A 29 4.69 21.55 13.16
C GLU A 29 3.70 20.47 13.61
N GLY A 30 4.12 19.20 13.59
CA GLY A 30 3.33 18.09 14.10
C GLY A 30 3.06 18.21 15.60
N LEU A 31 4.10 18.56 16.37
CA LEU A 31 4.03 18.76 17.81
C LEU A 31 3.09 19.91 18.18
N PHE A 32 3.13 21.05 17.48
CA PHE A 32 2.23 22.16 17.75
C PHE A 32 0.77 21.86 17.39
N ARG A 33 0.51 21.01 16.40
CA ARG A 33 -0.85 20.63 16.04
C ARG A 33 -1.48 19.63 17.01
N HIS A 34 -0.73 18.65 17.52
CA HIS A 34 -1.31 17.51 18.25
C HIS A 34 -0.75 17.31 19.66
N GLY A 35 0.29 18.04 20.05
CA GLY A 35 0.88 18.00 21.40
C GLY A 35 1.74 16.76 21.70
N ASP A 36 1.91 15.85 20.74
CA ASP A 36 2.67 14.60 20.92
C ASP A 36 3.79 14.47 19.87
N LEU A 37 5.01 14.32 20.36
CA LEU A 37 6.21 14.15 19.54
C LEU A 37 6.26 12.79 18.84
N ASN A 38 5.82 11.72 19.51
CA ASN A 38 5.78 10.38 18.93
C ASN A 38 4.77 10.33 17.79
N TRP A 39 3.64 11.01 17.96
CA TRP A 39 2.67 11.18 16.90
C TRP A 39 3.27 11.95 15.71
N ALA A 40 3.96 13.07 15.97
CA ALA A 40 4.58 13.89 14.92
C ALA A 40 5.64 13.09 14.13
N TRP A 41 6.47 12.32 14.85
CA TRP A 41 7.44 11.41 14.24
C TRP A 41 6.78 10.37 13.33
N ARG A 42 5.76 9.67 13.84
CA ARG A 42 5.00 8.68 13.05
C ARG A 42 4.31 9.31 11.84
N ASP A 43 3.79 10.53 11.97
CA ASP A 43 3.15 11.23 10.86
C ASP A 43 4.14 11.55 9.74
N ILE A 44 5.38 11.94 10.09
CA ILE A 44 6.48 12.16 9.13
C ILE A 44 6.86 10.85 8.44
N LEU A 45 7.11 9.77 9.19
CA LEU A 45 7.44 8.47 8.57
C LEU A 45 6.33 7.99 7.63
N ARG A 46 5.07 8.23 8.01
CA ARG A 46 3.89 7.84 7.22
C ARG A 46 3.74 8.68 5.96
N LYS A 47 3.78 10.01 6.06
CA LYS A 47 3.46 10.92 4.95
C LYS A 47 4.68 11.31 4.11
N GLY A 48 5.88 11.12 4.65
CA GLY A 48 7.08 11.72 4.12
C GLY A 48 7.20 13.17 4.57
N LEU A 49 8.17 13.87 4.00
CA LEU A 49 8.41 15.26 4.34
C LEU A 49 8.85 16.05 3.09
N THR A 50 8.48 17.33 3.06
CA THR A 50 8.99 18.29 2.09
C THR A 50 9.60 19.44 2.86
N SER A 51 10.82 19.82 2.53
CA SER A 51 11.50 20.97 3.12
C SER A 51 10.71 22.26 2.86
N GLU A 52 10.83 23.26 3.74
CA GLU A 52 10.10 24.53 3.65
C GLU A 52 10.36 25.27 2.32
N ASP A 53 11.58 25.13 1.79
CA ASP A 53 12.02 25.71 0.52
C ASP A 53 11.47 24.97 -0.72
N GLY A 54 10.87 23.79 -0.52
CA GLY A 54 10.31 22.93 -1.58
C GLY A 54 11.35 22.21 -2.44
N MET A 55 12.64 22.37 -2.16
CA MET A 55 13.72 21.78 -2.97
C MET A 55 14.04 20.33 -2.60
N ARG A 56 13.76 19.93 -1.34
CA ARG A 56 14.11 18.61 -0.80
C ARG A 56 12.83 17.91 -0.37
N SER A 57 12.69 16.65 -0.73
CA SER A 57 11.53 15.84 -0.40
C SER A 57 11.96 14.40 -0.13
N MET A 58 11.33 13.79 0.86
CA MET A 58 11.47 12.37 1.14
C MET A 58 10.09 11.73 1.07
N SER A 59 10.01 10.65 0.32
CA SER A 59 8.81 9.83 0.21
C SER A 59 8.50 9.15 1.55
N GLY A 60 7.22 9.15 1.91
CA GLY A 60 6.75 8.44 3.11
C GLY A 60 6.38 7.00 2.82
N LEU A 61 6.07 6.26 3.89
CA LEU A 61 5.47 4.94 3.76
C LEU A 61 4.18 4.95 2.95
N GLN A 62 3.40 6.04 2.97
CA GLN A 62 2.21 6.17 2.13
C GLN A 62 2.51 6.24 0.63
N ASP A 63 3.67 6.78 0.24
CA ASP A 63 4.08 6.77 -1.17
C ASP A 63 4.43 5.34 -1.60
N ILE A 64 5.24 4.64 -0.80
CA ILE A 64 5.59 3.23 -1.03
C ILE A 64 4.32 2.36 -1.09
N MET A 65 3.39 2.57 -0.16
CA MET A 65 2.13 1.84 -0.12
C MET A 65 1.25 2.11 -1.34
N ARG A 66 1.24 3.36 -1.84
CA ARG A 66 0.60 3.68 -3.11
C ARG A 66 1.26 2.95 -4.28
N GLN A 67 2.59 2.82 -4.29
CA GLN A 67 3.29 2.03 -5.31
C GLN A 67 2.92 0.54 -5.22
N VAL A 68 2.87 -0.03 -4.02
CA VAL A 68 2.44 -1.42 -3.79
C VAL A 68 1.00 -1.64 -4.27
N GLU A 69 0.08 -0.75 -3.92
CA GLU A 69 -1.32 -0.81 -4.36
C GLU A 69 -1.44 -0.68 -5.89
N GLN A 70 -0.67 0.24 -6.48
CA GLN A 70 -0.64 0.44 -7.93
C GLN A 70 -0.11 -0.81 -8.62
N LYS A 71 1.01 -1.39 -8.15
CA LYS A 71 1.56 -2.62 -8.71
C LYS A 71 0.59 -3.79 -8.59
N LYS A 72 -0.06 -3.96 -7.42
CA LYS A 72 -1.12 -4.95 -7.22
C LYS A 72 -2.24 -4.76 -8.23
N LYS A 73 -2.71 -3.53 -8.41
CA LYS A 73 -3.77 -3.20 -9.37
C LYS A 73 -3.35 -3.49 -10.80
N ASP A 74 -2.13 -3.15 -11.18
CA ASP A 74 -1.59 -3.37 -12.53
C ASP A 74 -1.54 -4.87 -12.84
N ILE A 75 -1.06 -5.70 -11.91
CA ILE A 75 -1.07 -7.17 -12.04
C ILE A 75 -2.51 -7.68 -12.23
N LEU A 76 -3.44 -7.26 -11.36
CA LEU A 76 -4.84 -7.69 -11.43
C LEU A 76 -5.56 -7.23 -12.72
N GLN A 77 -5.16 -6.11 -13.28
CA GLN A 77 -5.72 -5.56 -14.53
C GLN A 77 -5.07 -6.14 -15.78
N ARG A 78 -3.83 -6.62 -15.68
CA ARG A 78 -3.12 -7.23 -16.80
C ARG A 78 -3.60 -8.66 -17.02
N TYR A 79 -3.69 -9.43 -15.95
CA TYR A 79 -3.90 -10.87 -16.02
C TYR A 79 -5.35 -11.31 -15.80
N SER A 80 -5.77 -12.32 -16.55
CA SER A 80 -7.08 -12.95 -16.43
C SER A 80 -7.04 -14.15 -15.48
N PRO A 81 -8.07 -14.37 -14.65
CA PRO A 81 -8.21 -15.61 -13.88
C PRO A 81 -8.71 -16.79 -14.73
N ASP A 82 -9.04 -16.56 -16.01
CA ASP A 82 -9.69 -17.55 -16.87
C ASP A 82 -8.76 -18.67 -17.35
N SER A 83 -7.44 -18.54 -17.17
CA SER A 83 -6.45 -19.53 -17.59
C SER A 83 -6.41 -20.80 -16.73
N PHE A 84 -7.12 -20.83 -15.60
CA PHE A 84 -7.06 -21.92 -14.60
C PHE A 84 -8.39 -22.66 -14.41
N LYS A 85 -9.43 -22.30 -15.17
CA LYS A 85 -10.80 -22.74 -14.91
C LYS A 85 -11.15 -23.99 -15.68
N LEU A 86 -11.73 -24.99 -15.03
CA LEU A 86 -12.26 -26.18 -15.68
C LEU A 86 -13.62 -26.04 -16.31
N SER A 87 -13.88 -26.80 -17.38
CA SER A 87 -15.26 -27.04 -17.79
C SER A 87 -15.96 -28.08 -16.91
N THR A 88 -17.25 -27.89 -16.68
CA THR A 88 -18.11 -28.87 -15.98
C THR A 88 -18.09 -30.22 -16.69
N GLU A 89 -17.99 -30.22 -18.01
CA GLU A 89 -17.86 -31.42 -18.85
C GLU A 89 -16.51 -32.11 -18.64
N GLN A 90 -15.40 -31.37 -18.53
CA GLN A 90 -14.08 -31.94 -18.22
C GLN A 90 -14.01 -32.50 -16.79
N ILE A 91 -14.69 -31.86 -15.84
CA ILE A 91 -14.83 -32.41 -14.47
C ILE A 91 -15.66 -33.70 -14.52
N GLN A 92 -16.77 -33.71 -15.28
CA GLN A 92 -17.60 -34.90 -15.43
C GLN A 92 -16.89 -36.03 -16.18
N GLU A 93 -16.15 -35.72 -17.24
CA GLU A 93 -15.35 -36.67 -18.00
C GLU A 93 -14.24 -37.25 -17.13
N LEU A 94 -13.54 -36.41 -16.37
CA LEU A 94 -12.56 -36.88 -15.41
C LEU A 94 -13.20 -37.78 -14.34
N MET A 95 -14.38 -37.39 -13.84
CA MET A 95 -15.15 -38.21 -12.91
C MET A 95 -15.54 -39.55 -13.52
N GLN A 96 -15.90 -39.56 -14.80
CA GLN A 96 -16.23 -40.77 -15.53
C GLN A 96 -15.00 -41.65 -15.68
N LYS A 97 -13.87 -41.11 -16.14
CA LYS A 97 -12.61 -41.86 -16.31
C LYS A 97 -12.08 -42.44 -15.01
N ILE A 98 -12.21 -41.69 -13.91
CA ILE A 98 -11.88 -42.16 -12.57
C ILE A 98 -12.83 -43.30 -12.16
N GLN A 99 -14.14 -43.13 -12.36
CA GLN A 99 -15.13 -44.19 -12.05
C GLN A 99 -14.91 -45.45 -12.88
N ASP A 100 -14.60 -45.31 -14.17
CA ASP A 100 -14.33 -46.39 -15.10
C ASP A 100 -13.05 -47.13 -14.72
N TYR A 101 -12.01 -46.42 -14.27
CA TYR A 101 -10.80 -47.06 -13.73
C TYR A 101 -11.11 -47.87 -12.47
N PHE A 102 -11.93 -47.32 -11.57
CA PHE A 102 -12.33 -48.01 -10.35
C PHE A 102 -13.13 -49.28 -10.62
N SER A 103 -14.09 -49.25 -11.55
CA SER A 103 -14.87 -50.45 -11.90
C SER A 103 -13.99 -51.54 -12.52
N ARG A 104 -13.05 -51.17 -13.38
CA ARG A 104 -12.13 -52.11 -14.03
C ARG A 104 -11.22 -52.83 -13.05
N ILE A 105 -10.71 -52.13 -12.04
CA ILE A 105 -9.93 -52.78 -10.97
C ILE A 105 -10.82 -53.69 -10.13
N GLN A 106 -12.06 -53.30 -9.85
CA GLN A 106 -12.99 -54.19 -9.13
C GLN A 106 -13.22 -55.50 -9.91
N ASP A 107 -13.49 -55.42 -11.21
CA ASP A 107 -13.68 -56.61 -12.06
C ASP A 107 -12.40 -57.47 -12.17
N PHE A 108 -11.23 -56.84 -12.14
CA PHE A 108 -9.94 -57.54 -12.10
C PHE A 108 -9.76 -58.30 -10.79
N MET A 109 -10.03 -57.64 -9.66
CA MET A 109 -9.91 -58.25 -8.33
C MET A 109 -10.93 -59.37 -8.12
N GLU A 110 -12.16 -59.23 -8.64
CA GLU A 110 -13.19 -60.26 -8.57
C GLU A 110 -12.80 -61.51 -9.39
N ARG A 111 -12.23 -61.32 -10.59
CA ARG A 111 -11.70 -62.42 -11.42
C ARG A 111 -10.53 -63.14 -10.77
N LEU A 112 -9.64 -62.39 -10.12
CA LEU A 112 -8.57 -62.97 -9.32
C LEU A 112 -9.13 -63.78 -8.14
N GLN A 113 -10.09 -63.21 -7.42
CA GLN A 113 -10.70 -63.86 -6.26
C GLN A 113 -11.41 -65.17 -6.63
N GLU A 114 -12.16 -65.19 -7.74
CA GLU A 114 -12.88 -66.39 -8.20
C GLU A 114 -11.92 -67.51 -8.59
N ARG A 115 -10.77 -67.16 -9.21
CA ARG A 115 -9.74 -68.13 -9.62
C ARG A 115 -8.96 -68.73 -8.44
N TYR A 116 -8.65 -67.93 -7.42
CA TYR A 116 -7.87 -68.36 -6.25
C TYR A 116 -8.70 -68.71 -5.01
N ARG A 117 -10.03 -68.79 -5.15
CA ARG A 117 -10.98 -69.13 -4.07
C ARG A 117 -10.70 -70.47 -3.39
N GLN A 118 -9.98 -71.37 -4.07
CA GLN A 118 -9.73 -72.74 -3.63
C GLN A 118 -8.30 -72.99 -3.11
N GLU A 119 -7.35 -72.05 -3.24
CA GLU A 119 -5.91 -72.36 -3.04
C GLU A 119 -5.29 -71.91 -1.70
N SER A 120 -5.86 -70.97 -0.92
CA SER A 120 -5.39 -70.66 0.46
C SER A 120 -6.26 -69.60 1.19
N GLU A 121 -6.60 -69.83 2.46
CA GLU A 121 -7.21 -68.83 3.36
C GLU A 121 -6.31 -67.59 3.56
N LEU A 122 -5.00 -67.77 3.43
CA LEU A 122 -4.00 -66.71 3.61
C LEU A 122 -4.06 -65.69 2.46
N ILE A 123 -4.29 -66.17 1.24
CA ILE A 123 -4.47 -65.35 0.03
C ILE A 123 -5.80 -64.57 0.11
N ALA A 124 -6.87 -65.20 0.58
CA ALA A 124 -8.15 -64.52 0.79
C ALA A 124 -8.04 -63.35 1.79
N SER A 125 -7.31 -63.53 2.90
CA SER A 125 -7.12 -62.48 3.91
C SER A 125 -6.23 -61.31 3.45
N GLN A 126 -5.27 -61.59 2.56
CA GLN A 126 -4.41 -60.58 1.92
C GLN A 126 -5.23 -59.77 0.89
N MET A 127 -6.04 -60.46 0.08
CA MET A 127 -6.92 -59.83 -0.90
C MET A 127 -7.98 -58.95 -0.25
N GLU A 128 -8.53 -59.36 0.90
CA GLU A 128 -9.50 -58.54 1.63
C GLU A 128 -8.89 -57.25 2.20
N ARG A 129 -7.62 -57.28 2.63
CA ARG A 129 -6.90 -56.07 3.05
C ARG A 129 -6.70 -55.08 1.90
N ILE A 130 -6.27 -55.58 0.76
CA ILE A 130 -6.08 -54.77 -0.46
C ILE A 130 -7.42 -54.15 -0.88
N TYR A 131 -8.52 -54.92 -0.81
CA TYR A 131 -9.86 -54.42 -1.11
C TYR A 131 -10.30 -53.31 -0.15
N GLN A 132 -10.02 -53.45 1.16
CA GLN A 132 -10.33 -52.41 2.14
C GLN A 132 -9.50 -51.14 1.95
N GLN A 133 -8.20 -51.25 1.68
CA GLN A 133 -7.36 -50.10 1.33
C GLN A 133 -7.92 -49.38 0.10
N TYR A 134 -8.32 -50.13 -0.93
CA TYR A 134 -8.88 -49.59 -2.16
C TYR A 134 -10.19 -48.83 -1.94
N GLN A 135 -11.10 -49.37 -1.12
CA GLN A 135 -12.35 -48.70 -0.73
C GLN A 135 -12.10 -47.38 0.01
N GLN A 136 -11.20 -47.37 0.99
CA GLN A 136 -10.85 -46.15 1.74
C GLN A 136 -10.25 -45.06 0.85
N LEU A 137 -9.51 -45.48 -0.18
CA LEU A 137 -8.86 -44.57 -1.12
C LEU A 137 -9.90 -43.94 -2.07
N ARG A 138 -10.86 -44.74 -2.55
CA ARG A 138 -12.01 -44.28 -3.34
C ARG A 138 -12.85 -43.25 -2.58
N GLU A 139 -13.14 -43.50 -1.31
CA GLU A 139 -13.92 -42.56 -0.48
C GLU A 139 -13.21 -41.20 -0.33
N ARG A 140 -11.89 -41.21 -0.08
CA ARG A 140 -11.09 -39.98 0.03
C ARG A 140 -11.12 -39.16 -1.27
N LEU A 141 -10.98 -39.82 -2.42
CA LEU A 141 -11.06 -39.16 -3.73
C LEU A 141 -12.47 -38.62 -4.02
N GLN A 142 -13.52 -39.41 -3.75
CA GLN A 142 -14.90 -38.95 -3.92
C GLN A 142 -15.23 -37.74 -3.05
N GLN A 143 -14.81 -37.73 -1.78
CA GLN A 143 -15.04 -36.62 -0.86
C GLN A 143 -14.35 -35.33 -1.36
N ARG A 144 -13.09 -35.42 -1.81
CA ARG A 144 -12.36 -34.26 -2.38
C ARG A 144 -13.02 -33.74 -3.65
N MET A 145 -13.51 -34.61 -4.51
CA MET A 145 -14.19 -34.23 -5.75
C MET A 145 -15.59 -33.63 -5.50
N GLN A 146 -16.35 -34.13 -4.51
CA GLN A 146 -17.62 -33.52 -4.10
C GLN A 146 -17.43 -32.11 -3.54
N GLN A 147 -16.33 -31.85 -2.81
CA GLN A 147 -16.00 -30.50 -2.35
C GLN A 147 -15.73 -29.54 -3.52
N ARG A 148 -15.12 -30.02 -4.61
CA ARG A 148 -14.96 -29.24 -5.86
C ARG A 148 -16.28 -29.00 -6.58
N SER A 149 -17.11 -30.03 -6.76
CA SER A 149 -18.40 -29.93 -7.47
C SER A 149 -19.35 -28.88 -6.88
N ARG A 150 -19.27 -28.63 -5.56
CA ARG A 150 -20.07 -27.60 -4.86
C ARG A 150 -19.60 -26.16 -5.12
N ARG A 151 -18.37 -25.94 -5.57
CA ARG A 151 -17.81 -24.61 -5.89
C ARG A 151 -17.96 -24.33 -7.39
N ARG A 152 -19.08 -23.71 -7.77
CA ARG A 152 -19.40 -23.30 -9.16
C ARG A 152 -18.32 -22.35 -9.72
N SER A 153 -17.58 -22.77 -10.74
CA SER A 153 -16.82 -21.88 -11.65
C SER A 153 -16.53 -22.58 -13.01
N PRO A 154 -16.88 -21.97 -14.18
CA PRO A 154 -16.60 -22.48 -15.54
C PRO A 154 -15.68 -21.53 -16.37
N PRO A 155 -15.26 -21.83 -17.63
CA PRO A 155 -14.41 -22.94 -18.14
C PRO A 155 -13.21 -22.50 -19.06
N SER A 156 -12.14 -23.31 -19.23
CA SER A 156 -11.29 -23.54 -20.45
C SER A 156 -10.06 -24.48 -20.22
N GLU A 157 -9.57 -25.10 -21.29
CA GLU A 157 -8.48 -26.09 -21.43
C GLU A 157 -7.25 -25.89 -20.54
N SER A 158 -7.00 -26.83 -19.63
CA SER A 158 -5.71 -26.91 -18.94
C SER A 158 -4.94 -28.15 -19.38
N GLU A 159 -3.65 -27.98 -19.66
CA GLU A 159 -2.69 -29.08 -19.84
C GLU A 159 -2.73 -30.08 -18.68
N VAL A 160 -3.17 -29.62 -17.50
CA VAL A 160 -3.36 -30.43 -16.29
C VAL A 160 -4.46 -31.48 -16.49
N TYR A 161 -5.55 -31.15 -17.20
CA TYR A 161 -6.58 -32.14 -17.59
C TYR A 161 -6.06 -33.14 -18.60
N GLN A 162 -5.34 -32.65 -19.60
CA GLN A 162 -4.78 -33.53 -20.62
C GLN A 162 -3.76 -34.50 -20.02
N ASN A 163 -2.99 -34.10 -19.01
CA ASN A 163 -2.06 -34.97 -18.31
C ASN A 163 -2.78 -36.00 -17.44
N LEU A 164 -3.74 -35.55 -16.63
CA LEU A 164 -4.49 -36.42 -15.74
C LEU A 164 -5.36 -37.42 -16.52
N SER A 165 -6.01 -36.97 -17.58
CA SER A 165 -6.74 -37.81 -18.53
C SER A 165 -5.82 -38.84 -19.17
N ARG A 166 -4.67 -38.43 -19.71
CA ARG A 166 -3.72 -39.35 -20.36
C ARG A 166 -3.23 -40.44 -19.39
N MET A 167 -2.99 -40.08 -18.14
CA MET A 167 -2.59 -41.03 -17.10
C MET A 167 -3.71 -42.05 -16.83
N LEU A 168 -4.94 -41.59 -16.60
CA LEU A 168 -6.10 -42.47 -16.40
C LEU A 168 -6.35 -43.38 -17.62
N ASP A 169 -6.22 -42.83 -18.83
CA ASP A 169 -6.38 -43.59 -20.08
C ASP A 169 -5.25 -44.62 -20.26
N GLN A 170 -4.01 -44.32 -19.83
CA GLN A 170 -2.90 -45.28 -19.83
C GLN A 170 -3.13 -46.41 -18.83
N MET A 171 -3.59 -46.08 -17.62
CA MET A 171 -3.90 -47.07 -16.58
C MET A 171 -5.05 -47.98 -16.99
N ASN A 172 -6.11 -47.42 -17.59
CA ASN A 172 -7.23 -48.20 -18.12
C ASN A 172 -6.80 -49.19 -19.20
N ARG A 173 -5.92 -48.79 -20.12
CA ARG A 173 -5.41 -49.67 -21.18
C ARG A 173 -4.60 -50.86 -20.66
N LEU A 174 -3.82 -50.66 -19.60
CA LEU A 174 -3.06 -51.75 -18.97
C LEU A 174 -3.99 -52.79 -18.35
N LEU A 175 -5.13 -52.37 -17.80
CA LEU A 175 -6.15 -53.25 -17.22
C LEU A 175 -7.04 -53.92 -18.28
N GLU A 176 -7.11 -53.37 -19.49
CA GLU A 176 -7.85 -53.93 -20.63
C GLU A 176 -7.11 -55.04 -21.38
N ASP A 177 -5.78 -55.06 -21.29
CA ASP A 177 -4.97 -55.97 -22.07
C ASP A 177 -5.10 -57.41 -21.53
N GLU A 178 -6.02 -58.18 -22.13
CA GLU A 178 -6.23 -59.59 -21.77
C GLU A 178 -4.95 -60.42 -21.91
N SER A 179 -4.01 -60.04 -22.78
CA SER A 179 -2.73 -60.75 -22.90
C SER A 179 -1.78 -60.42 -21.76
N PHE A 180 -1.81 -59.19 -21.25
CA PHE A 180 -1.11 -58.83 -20.01
C PHE A 180 -1.71 -59.59 -18.84
N LEU A 181 -3.04 -59.66 -18.74
CA LEU A 181 -3.75 -60.39 -17.70
C LEU A 181 -3.46 -61.90 -17.77
N ASP A 182 -3.57 -62.51 -18.94
CA ASP A 182 -3.33 -63.93 -19.13
C ASP A 182 -1.86 -64.29 -18.93
N ASN A 183 -0.91 -63.45 -19.37
CA ASN A 183 0.52 -63.69 -19.10
C ASN A 183 0.86 -63.46 -17.62
N LEU A 184 0.27 -62.46 -16.98
CA LEU A 184 0.45 -62.22 -15.55
C LEU A 184 -0.10 -63.41 -14.75
N LEU A 185 -1.31 -63.87 -15.09
CA LEU A 185 -1.98 -65.02 -14.48
C LEU A 185 -1.30 -66.37 -14.78
N ALA A 186 -0.78 -66.58 -16.00
CA ALA A 186 -0.07 -67.80 -16.39
C ALA A 186 1.33 -67.90 -15.76
N ASN A 187 1.97 -66.77 -15.48
CA ASN A 187 3.26 -66.73 -14.77
C ASN A 187 3.09 -66.86 -13.23
N LEU A 188 1.86 -66.86 -12.71
CA LEU A 188 1.56 -67.00 -11.28
C LEU A 188 1.43 -68.46 -10.81
N ASP A 189 1.54 -69.44 -11.70
CA ASP A 189 1.40 -70.88 -11.40
C ASP A 189 2.55 -71.48 -10.53
N ALA A 190 3.54 -70.68 -10.11
CA ALA A 190 4.77 -71.23 -9.52
C ALA A 190 5.00 -71.03 -8.00
N SER A 191 4.37 -70.08 -7.30
CA SER A 191 4.52 -69.94 -5.83
C SER A 191 3.68 -68.81 -5.20
N ALA A 192 3.23 -69.00 -3.95
CA ALA A 192 2.59 -67.97 -3.13
C ALA A 192 3.46 -66.70 -2.94
N GLU A 193 4.80 -66.84 -2.96
CA GLU A 193 5.76 -65.73 -2.93
C GLU A 193 5.64 -64.81 -4.16
N SER A 194 5.33 -65.36 -5.34
CA SER A 194 5.20 -64.59 -6.59
C SER A 194 3.93 -63.74 -6.57
N LEU A 195 2.83 -64.29 -6.03
CA LEU A 195 1.60 -63.55 -5.78
C LEU A 195 1.82 -62.46 -4.73
N GLU A 196 2.52 -62.74 -3.64
CA GLU A 196 2.83 -61.75 -2.59
C GLU A 196 3.70 -60.61 -3.14
N HIS A 197 4.74 -60.91 -3.92
CA HIS A 197 5.54 -59.89 -4.59
C HIS A 197 4.73 -59.06 -5.60
N LEU A 198 3.80 -59.69 -6.32
CA LEU A 198 2.94 -59.00 -7.27
C LEU A 198 1.94 -58.08 -6.57
N LEU A 199 1.28 -58.56 -5.51
CA LEU A 199 0.36 -57.79 -4.69
C LEU A 199 1.08 -56.60 -4.04
N ASN A 200 2.29 -56.79 -3.52
CA ASN A 200 3.11 -55.71 -2.98
C ASN A 200 3.59 -54.72 -4.07
N SER A 201 3.85 -55.21 -5.29
CA SER A 201 4.23 -54.36 -6.42
C SER A 201 3.06 -53.50 -6.93
N LEU A 202 1.84 -54.07 -6.96
CA LEU A 202 0.62 -53.34 -7.31
C LEU A 202 0.23 -52.35 -6.22
N ASP A 203 0.40 -52.71 -4.94
CA ASP A 203 0.19 -51.83 -3.80
C ASP A 203 1.13 -50.61 -3.90
N SER A 204 2.43 -50.83 -4.09
CA SER A 204 3.42 -49.75 -4.22
C SER A 204 3.27 -48.90 -5.49
N LEU A 205 2.98 -49.50 -6.65
CA LEU A 205 2.75 -48.77 -7.91
C LEU A 205 1.48 -47.93 -7.86
N SER A 206 0.41 -48.45 -7.23
CA SER A 206 -0.85 -47.72 -7.08
C SER A 206 -0.74 -46.61 -6.04
N GLU A 207 -0.06 -46.85 -4.91
CA GLU A 207 0.10 -45.87 -3.84
C GLU A 207 0.94 -44.67 -4.30
N GLN A 208 2.03 -44.89 -5.04
CA GLN A 208 2.85 -43.81 -5.61
C GLN A 208 2.10 -42.98 -6.65
N GLN A 209 1.46 -43.63 -7.64
CA GLN A 209 0.75 -42.92 -8.70
C GLN A 209 -0.47 -42.15 -8.15
N LEU A 210 -1.13 -42.66 -7.12
CA LEU A 210 -2.25 -41.99 -6.45
C LEU A 210 -1.78 -40.90 -5.49
N ALA A 211 -0.63 -41.05 -4.84
CA ALA A 211 -0.01 -39.99 -4.06
C ALA A 211 0.36 -38.80 -4.94
N ASP A 212 0.94 -39.07 -6.12
CA ASP A 212 1.25 -38.02 -7.10
C ASP A 212 0.00 -37.32 -7.61
N LEU A 213 -1.06 -38.07 -7.92
CA LEU A 213 -2.38 -37.53 -8.28
C LEU A 213 -2.96 -36.65 -7.16
N MET A 214 -2.86 -37.08 -5.90
CA MET A 214 -3.35 -36.33 -4.75
C MET A 214 -2.54 -35.07 -4.47
N ASN A 215 -1.23 -35.12 -4.66
CA ASN A 215 -0.35 -33.96 -4.56
C ASN A 215 -0.68 -32.93 -5.65
N TYR A 216 -0.90 -33.40 -6.88
CA TYR A 216 -1.32 -32.54 -7.98
C TYR A 216 -2.70 -31.88 -7.72
N LEU A 217 -3.67 -32.63 -7.20
CA LEU A 217 -4.97 -32.08 -6.83
C LEU A 217 -4.88 -31.03 -5.70
N ASP A 218 -4.00 -31.26 -4.72
CA ASP A 218 -3.76 -30.29 -3.63
C ASP A 218 -3.14 -28.99 -4.14
N GLN A 219 -2.17 -29.08 -5.06
CA GLN A 219 -1.55 -27.91 -5.70
C GLN A 219 -2.58 -27.07 -6.46
N ILE A 220 -3.45 -27.71 -7.25
CA ILE A 220 -4.53 -27.02 -7.98
C ILE A 220 -5.48 -26.33 -7.01
N GLN A 221 -5.86 -27.00 -5.91
CA GLN A 221 -6.77 -26.43 -4.92
C GLN A 221 -6.20 -25.19 -4.25
N ARG A 222 -4.91 -25.20 -3.88
CA ARG A 222 -4.24 -24.04 -3.30
C ARG A 222 -4.24 -22.86 -4.26
N LEU A 223 -3.93 -23.11 -5.54
CA LEU A 223 -3.96 -22.09 -6.58
C LEU A 223 -5.36 -21.52 -6.78
N GLU A 224 -6.40 -22.36 -6.83
CA GLU A 224 -7.79 -21.92 -6.93
C GLU A 224 -8.22 -21.07 -5.73
N GLU A 225 -7.81 -21.45 -4.51
CA GLU A 225 -8.12 -20.67 -3.31
C GLU A 225 -7.44 -19.29 -3.35
N LEU A 226 -6.18 -19.23 -3.80
CA LEU A 226 -5.45 -17.99 -3.99
C LEU A 226 -6.09 -17.12 -5.09
N LEU A 227 -6.46 -17.71 -6.23
CA LEU A 227 -7.16 -17.01 -7.31
C LEU A 227 -8.50 -16.45 -6.84
N SER A 228 -9.26 -17.20 -6.02
CA SER A 228 -10.52 -16.73 -5.46
C SER A 228 -10.36 -15.54 -4.49
N LYS A 229 -9.19 -15.36 -3.88
CA LYS A 229 -8.91 -14.22 -2.98
C LYS A 229 -8.70 -12.91 -3.75
N PHE A 230 -8.34 -13.00 -5.03
CA PHE A 230 -7.94 -11.84 -5.83
C PHE A 230 -8.90 -11.58 -7.00
N PRO A 231 -9.48 -10.36 -7.12
CA PRO A 231 -10.42 -10.03 -8.19
C PRO A 231 -9.67 -9.63 -9.47
N PHE A 232 -9.12 -10.61 -10.19
CA PHE A 232 -8.51 -10.39 -11.50
C PHE A 232 -9.54 -9.86 -12.52
N ARG A 233 -9.10 -8.95 -13.40
CA ARG A 233 -9.93 -8.27 -14.41
C ARG A 233 -9.25 -8.17 -15.77
N GLY A 234 -8.03 -8.70 -15.90
CA GLY A 234 -7.27 -8.61 -17.14
C GLY A 234 -7.71 -9.60 -18.19
N SER A 235 -7.04 -9.51 -19.34
CA SER A 235 -7.27 -10.35 -20.52
C SER A 235 -6.07 -11.22 -20.87
N GLN A 236 -4.88 -10.93 -20.33
CA GLN A 236 -3.70 -11.74 -20.59
C GLN A 236 -3.84 -13.08 -19.86
N MET A 237 -3.76 -14.16 -20.64
CA MET A 237 -3.73 -15.51 -20.10
C MET A 237 -2.37 -15.77 -19.44
N MET A 238 -2.37 -16.51 -18.33
CA MET A 238 -1.15 -16.96 -17.64
C MET A 238 -1.02 -18.47 -17.73
N GLY A 239 0.19 -18.95 -18.03
CA GLY A 239 0.51 -20.38 -17.85
C GLY A 239 0.58 -20.73 -16.36
N MET A 240 0.64 -22.02 -16.00
CA MET A 240 0.66 -22.44 -14.59
C MET A 240 1.85 -21.87 -13.81
N ALA A 241 3.07 -21.96 -14.36
CA ALA A 241 4.27 -21.43 -13.73
C ALA A 241 4.20 -19.89 -13.58
N GLU A 242 3.67 -19.19 -14.59
CA GLU A 242 3.49 -17.73 -14.54
C GLU A 242 2.42 -17.35 -13.49
N GLY A 243 1.30 -18.08 -13.42
CA GLY A 243 0.25 -17.82 -12.46
C GLY A 243 0.67 -18.09 -11.01
N GLU A 244 1.46 -19.13 -10.76
CA GLU A 244 2.04 -19.35 -9.43
C GLU A 244 2.95 -18.18 -9.03
N GLN A 245 3.85 -17.77 -9.92
CA GLN A 245 4.73 -16.62 -9.68
C GLN A 245 3.93 -15.34 -9.40
N VAL A 246 2.91 -15.06 -10.21
CA VAL A 246 2.04 -13.89 -10.05
C VAL A 246 1.26 -13.94 -8.73
N LEU A 247 0.76 -15.09 -8.32
CA LEU A 247 0.05 -15.25 -7.05
C LEU A 247 0.98 -15.12 -5.84
N GLN A 248 2.20 -15.67 -5.93
CA GLN A 248 3.22 -15.46 -4.91
C GLN A 248 3.58 -13.98 -4.81
N GLU A 249 3.76 -13.29 -5.93
CA GLU A 249 4.00 -11.84 -5.98
C GLU A 249 2.86 -11.05 -5.33
N LEU A 250 1.60 -11.35 -5.69
CA LEU A 250 0.41 -10.72 -5.10
C LEU A 250 0.28 -10.96 -3.61
N SER A 251 0.55 -12.18 -3.13
CA SER A 251 0.56 -12.49 -1.70
C SER A 251 1.60 -11.65 -0.97
N ARG A 252 2.82 -11.57 -1.51
CA ARG A 252 3.89 -10.78 -0.92
C ARG A 252 3.56 -9.28 -0.89
N LEU A 253 2.96 -8.74 -1.95
CA LEU A 253 2.47 -7.35 -1.96
C LEU A 253 1.39 -7.15 -0.90
N GLU A 254 0.48 -8.10 -0.73
CA GLU A 254 -0.56 -8.02 0.29
C GLU A 254 -0.03 -8.10 1.71
N ASP A 255 1.02 -8.88 1.95
CA ASP A 255 1.68 -8.95 3.25
C ASP A 255 2.42 -7.65 3.58
N LEU A 256 3.05 -7.00 2.59
CA LEU A 256 3.56 -5.63 2.75
C LEU A 256 2.43 -4.64 3.07
N LEU A 257 1.28 -4.73 2.38
CA LEU A 257 0.13 -3.86 2.65
C LEU A 257 -0.47 -4.09 4.05
N LYS A 258 -0.45 -5.32 4.55
CA LYS A 258 -0.88 -5.65 5.91
C LYS A 258 0.10 -5.04 6.90
N PHE A 259 1.40 -5.31 6.76
CA PHE A 259 2.44 -4.80 7.65
C PHE A 259 2.28 -3.30 7.92
N ALA A 260 2.15 -2.51 6.87
CA ALA A 260 1.99 -1.07 7.00
C ALA A 260 0.63 -0.64 7.59
N ARG A 261 -0.46 -1.39 7.35
CA ARG A 261 -1.78 -1.10 7.94
C ARG A 261 -1.82 -1.33 9.45
N TRP A 262 -1.11 -2.34 9.95
CA TRP A 262 -1.08 -2.63 11.37
C TRP A 262 -0.26 -1.62 12.16
N GLY A 263 0.60 -0.80 11.53
CA GLY A 263 1.19 0.40 12.15
C GLY A 263 2.06 0.18 13.40
N TYR A 264 2.38 -1.07 13.75
CA TYR A 264 3.14 -1.45 14.94
C TYR A 264 4.50 -2.12 14.64
N GLY A 265 4.82 -2.41 13.38
CA GLY A 265 6.13 -2.96 13.00
C GLY A 265 7.20 -1.88 12.96
N SER A 266 8.41 -2.17 13.45
CA SER A 266 9.55 -1.28 13.24
C SER A 266 9.93 -1.29 11.75
N LEU A 267 10.32 -0.16 11.18
CA LEU A 267 10.87 -0.13 9.82
C LEU A 267 12.10 -1.03 9.67
N SER A 268 12.77 -1.33 10.77
CA SER A 268 13.91 -2.25 10.84
C SER A 268 13.52 -3.71 10.62
N ASP A 269 12.26 -4.08 10.85
CA ASP A 269 11.77 -5.47 10.72
C ASP A 269 11.37 -5.81 9.27
N LEU A 270 11.40 -4.82 8.37
CA LEU A 270 11.07 -5.01 6.96
C LEU A 270 12.19 -5.74 6.23
N ASP A 271 11.83 -6.80 5.51
CA ASP A 271 12.73 -7.49 4.58
C ASP A 271 13.01 -6.61 3.34
N LEU A 272 14.19 -5.98 3.34
CA LEU A 272 14.63 -5.11 2.24
C LEU A 272 14.88 -5.87 0.94
N ASP A 273 15.20 -7.16 0.99
CA ASP A 273 15.40 -7.97 -0.21
C ASP A 273 14.07 -8.30 -0.88
N GLN A 274 13.04 -8.59 -0.07
CA GLN A 274 11.67 -8.72 -0.56
C GLN A 274 11.16 -7.40 -1.18
N VAL A 275 11.42 -6.26 -0.53
CA VAL A 275 11.05 -4.96 -1.09
C VAL A 275 11.79 -4.70 -2.41
N ARG A 276 13.08 -5.02 -2.51
CA ARG A 276 13.86 -4.88 -3.75
C ARG A 276 13.24 -5.66 -4.91
N GLN A 277 12.89 -6.93 -4.68
CA GLN A 277 12.29 -7.78 -5.70
C GLN A 277 10.93 -7.26 -6.17
N LEU A 278 10.14 -6.68 -5.27
CA LEU A 278 8.77 -6.28 -5.56
C LEU A 278 8.65 -4.84 -6.07
N LEU A 279 9.45 -3.90 -5.57
CA LEU A 279 9.29 -2.47 -5.87
C LEU A 279 10.54 -1.87 -6.54
N GLY A 280 11.66 -2.60 -6.60
CA GLY A 280 12.92 -2.14 -7.15
C GLY A 280 13.81 -1.42 -6.14
N GLU A 281 15.00 -0.99 -6.60
CA GLU A 281 16.01 -0.36 -5.74
C GLU A 281 15.58 1.00 -5.20
N GLU A 282 14.74 1.74 -5.93
CA GLU A 282 14.25 3.06 -5.50
C GLU A 282 13.48 2.98 -4.18
N ALA A 283 12.60 1.98 -4.05
CA ALA A 283 11.82 1.78 -2.82
C ALA A 283 12.70 1.35 -1.64
N VAL A 284 13.75 0.57 -1.88
CA VAL A 284 14.72 0.20 -0.84
C VAL A 284 15.44 1.44 -0.31
N GLU A 285 15.88 2.32 -1.22
CA GLU A 285 16.54 3.56 -0.83
C GLU A 285 15.62 4.47 -0.02
N GLN A 286 14.34 4.58 -0.42
CA GLN A 286 13.34 5.33 0.35
C GLN A 286 13.17 4.78 1.78
N ILE A 287 13.10 3.45 1.95
CA ILE A 287 12.99 2.84 3.29
C ILE A 287 14.26 3.07 4.10
N ARG A 288 15.44 2.92 3.50
CA ARG A 288 16.73 3.18 4.18
C ARG A 288 16.83 4.62 4.64
N GLN A 289 16.42 5.57 3.81
CA GLN A 289 16.38 6.97 4.19
C GLN A 289 15.53 7.18 5.44
N LEU A 290 14.33 6.57 5.49
CA LEU A 290 13.45 6.62 6.67
C LEU A 290 14.09 5.97 7.91
N GLN A 291 14.79 4.85 7.77
CA GLN A 291 15.48 4.16 8.87
C GLN A 291 16.62 4.99 9.46
N VAL A 292 17.37 5.71 8.62
CA VAL A 292 18.53 6.49 9.06
C VAL A 292 18.14 7.86 9.63
N MET A 293 16.89 8.32 9.43
CA MET A 293 16.43 9.62 9.96
C MET A 293 16.62 9.74 11.48
N GLU A 294 16.36 8.67 12.23
CA GLU A 294 16.53 8.65 13.68
C GLU A 294 18.00 8.91 14.04
N GLN A 295 18.91 8.15 13.42
CA GLN A 295 20.35 8.32 13.58
C GLN A 295 20.80 9.74 13.21
N MET A 296 20.29 10.32 12.12
CA MET A 296 20.62 11.69 11.72
C MET A 296 20.23 12.74 12.78
N LEU A 297 19.10 12.54 13.46
CA LEU A 297 18.63 13.41 14.53
C LEU A 297 19.45 13.27 15.82
N GLU A 298 19.93 12.06 16.11
CA GLU A 298 20.86 11.80 17.20
C GLU A 298 22.26 12.37 16.93
N ASP A 299 22.83 12.10 15.75
CA ASP A 299 24.16 12.57 15.34
C ASP A 299 24.23 14.10 15.30
N SER A 300 23.13 14.75 14.91
CA SER A 300 23.01 16.21 14.94
C SER A 300 22.78 16.77 16.35
N GLY A 301 22.59 15.92 17.36
CA GLY A 301 22.39 16.27 18.76
C GLY A 301 21.04 16.90 19.06
N TYR A 302 20.04 16.75 18.20
CA TYR A 302 18.67 17.22 18.46
C TYR A 302 17.88 16.26 19.34
N PHE A 303 18.19 14.97 19.24
CA PHE A 303 17.58 13.91 20.01
C PHE A 303 18.63 13.09 20.78
N ARG A 304 18.15 12.36 21.79
CA ARG A 304 18.90 11.31 22.48
C ARG A 304 17.97 10.13 22.72
N THR A 305 18.42 8.91 22.51
CA THR A 305 17.71 7.73 22.98
C THR A 305 18.03 7.48 24.46
N ARG A 306 16.97 7.40 25.28
CA ARG A 306 17.07 7.00 26.69
C ARG A 306 16.01 5.94 26.98
N GLU A 307 16.43 4.79 27.52
CA GLU A 307 15.52 3.67 27.84
C GLU A 307 14.65 3.21 26.64
N GLY A 308 15.19 3.29 25.42
CA GLY A 308 14.46 2.94 24.20
C GLY A 308 13.41 3.96 23.75
N LYS A 309 13.43 5.18 24.29
CA LYS A 309 12.57 6.30 23.88
C LYS A 309 13.41 7.48 23.36
N LEU A 310 12.98 8.05 22.24
CA LEU A 310 13.49 9.29 21.68
C LEU A 310 13.11 10.47 22.58
N GLU A 311 14.09 11.12 23.20
CA GLU A 311 13.92 12.35 23.98
C GLU A 311 14.56 13.54 23.28
N LEU A 312 13.91 14.70 23.33
CA LEU A 312 14.48 15.95 22.83
C LEU A 312 15.62 16.44 23.73
N THR A 313 16.74 16.81 23.13
CA THR A 313 17.82 17.51 23.83
C THR A 313 17.47 18.99 24.03
N PRO A 314 18.19 19.73 24.90
CA PRO A 314 18.04 21.18 25.01
C PRO A 314 18.24 21.91 23.67
N LYS A 315 19.09 21.37 22.78
CA LYS A 315 19.29 21.90 21.43
C LYS A 315 18.02 21.69 20.58
N GLY A 316 17.42 20.50 20.63
CA GLY A 316 16.17 20.17 19.94
C GLY A 316 15.00 21.04 20.40
N GLN A 317 14.82 21.19 21.73
CA GLN A 317 13.78 22.05 22.31
C GLN A 317 13.93 23.51 21.86
N ARG A 318 15.15 24.07 21.88
CA ARG A 318 15.42 25.43 21.39
C ARG A 318 15.09 25.59 19.91
N LYS A 319 15.42 24.61 19.07
CA LYS A 319 15.10 24.62 17.63
C LYS A 319 13.60 24.65 17.38
N ILE A 320 12.84 23.76 18.04
CA ILE A 320 11.38 23.71 17.96
C ILE A 320 10.76 25.03 18.41
N GLY A 321 11.19 25.55 19.57
CA GLY A 321 10.71 26.82 20.12
C GLY A 321 11.02 28.01 19.20
N ALA A 322 12.22 28.06 18.63
CA ALA A 322 12.61 29.12 17.68
C ALA A 322 11.73 29.12 16.42
N LYS A 323 11.36 27.93 15.90
CA LYS A 323 10.41 27.83 14.80
C LYS A 323 9.01 28.28 15.22
N ALA A 324 8.51 27.86 16.38
CA ALA A 324 7.21 28.32 16.91
C ALA A 324 7.12 29.85 16.95
N LEU A 325 8.13 30.49 17.55
CA LEU A 325 8.20 31.94 17.65
C LEU A 325 8.23 32.58 16.26
N ARG A 326 9.07 32.06 15.35
CA ARG A 326 9.15 32.55 13.97
C ARG A 326 7.80 32.44 13.26
N ASP A 327 7.09 31.33 13.40
CA ASP A 327 5.79 31.08 12.78
C ASP A 327 4.72 32.02 13.33
N ILE A 328 4.63 32.20 14.65
CA ILE A 328 3.72 33.15 15.30
C ILE A 328 3.99 34.59 14.83
N PHE A 329 5.25 35.03 14.87
CA PHE A 329 5.62 36.38 14.44
C PHE A 329 5.46 36.58 12.91
N ASN A 330 5.61 35.52 12.12
CA ASN A 330 5.37 35.57 10.67
C ASN A 330 3.87 35.68 10.34
N VAL A 331 2.98 35.06 11.12
CA VAL A 331 1.52 35.27 11.00
C VAL A 331 1.18 36.73 11.32
N VAL A 332 1.74 37.29 12.40
CA VAL A 332 1.57 38.71 12.76
C VAL A 332 2.12 39.64 11.69
N LYS A 333 3.24 39.29 11.03
CA LYS A 333 3.79 40.07 9.91
C LYS A 333 3.04 39.87 8.59
N ARG A 334 2.34 38.75 8.39
CA ARG A 334 1.60 38.45 7.14
C ARG A 334 0.37 39.32 6.93
N ASP A 335 -0.17 39.93 7.97
CA ASP A 335 -1.21 40.96 7.85
C ASP A 335 -0.71 42.25 7.17
N TRP A 336 0.57 42.35 6.78
CA TRP A 336 1.15 43.53 6.14
C TRP A 336 1.23 43.48 4.59
N TYR A 337 0.93 42.39 3.88
CA TYR A 337 1.07 42.41 2.40
C TYR A 337 -0.06 41.69 1.62
N GLY A 338 -1.03 42.48 1.14
CA GLY A 338 -1.72 42.28 -0.15
C GLY A 338 -2.94 41.34 -0.18
N LYS A 339 -4.14 41.95 -0.36
CA LYS A 339 -5.44 41.36 -0.76
C LYS A 339 -6.15 40.43 0.24
N HIS A 340 -6.30 40.87 1.47
CA HIS A 340 -7.61 40.79 2.13
C HIS A 340 -7.92 42.17 2.70
N ARG A 341 -9.00 42.82 2.23
CA ARG A 341 -9.57 43.95 2.95
C ARG A 341 -10.10 43.39 4.27
N THR A 342 -9.35 43.54 5.35
CA THR A 342 -9.91 43.41 6.70
C THR A 342 -10.99 44.49 6.81
N PRO A 343 -12.27 44.16 7.03
CA PRO A 343 -13.34 45.16 7.11
C PRO A 343 -13.31 45.99 8.40
N ARG A 344 -12.20 45.93 9.16
CA ARG A 344 -11.97 46.75 10.34
C ARG A 344 -10.63 47.45 10.22
N GLN A 345 -10.65 48.64 9.63
CA GLN A 345 -9.70 49.69 10.01
C GLN A 345 -9.91 49.97 11.50
N GLY A 346 -8.83 49.89 12.28
CA GLY A 346 -8.85 50.13 13.72
C GLY A 346 -9.36 51.54 14.02
N ARG A 347 -10.17 51.65 15.06
CA ARG A 347 -10.86 52.87 15.51
C ARG A 347 -9.93 53.85 16.27
N GLY A 348 -8.61 53.79 16.05
CA GLY A 348 -7.64 54.53 16.85
C GLY A 348 -6.21 54.43 16.33
N GLY A 349 -5.62 55.60 16.07
CA GLY A 349 -4.26 55.83 15.60
C GLY A 349 -4.08 57.34 15.32
N ASP A 350 -2.84 57.83 15.43
CA ASP A 350 -2.53 59.24 15.20
C ASP A 350 -2.63 59.61 13.72
N ARG A 351 -2.93 60.89 13.46
CA ARG A 351 -3.04 61.44 12.11
C ARG A 351 -1.65 61.53 11.50
N THR A 352 -1.47 60.95 10.31
CA THR A 352 -0.25 61.15 9.52
C THR A 352 -0.41 62.36 8.61
N ASP A 353 0.70 62.98 8.19
CA ASP A 353 0.70 64.10 7.23
C ASP A 353 0.45 63.65 5.78
N GLU A 354 0.25 62.35 5.55
CA GLU A 354 -0.09 61.82 4.24
C GLU A 354 -1.60 61.84 3.98
N THR A 355 -1.99 62.38 2.83
CA THR A 355 -3.37 62.33 2.36
C THR A 355 -3.58 61.26 1.29
N LYS A 356 -4.77 60.68 1.27
CA LYS A 356 -5.26 59.84 0.16
C LYS A 356 -6.62 60.36 -0.34
N ARG A 357 -7.06 59.94 -1.53
CA ARG A 357 -8.43 60.20 -1.98
C ARG A 357 -9.44 59.49 -1.07
N TYR A 358 -10.58 60.13 -0.86
CA TYR A 358 -11.69 59.61 -0.07
C TYR A 358 -12.29 58.37 -0.75
N GLU A 359 -12.39 57.28 0.01
CA GLU A 359 -13.17 56.10 -0.37
C GLU A 359 -14.34 55.91 0.60
N TYR A 360 -15.45 55.35 0.10
CA TYR A 360 -16.61 55.05 0.93
C TYR A 360 -16.23 54.17 2.13
N GLY A 361 -16.42 54.69 3.34
CA GLY A 361 -16.03 54.05 4.61
C GLY A 361 -14.86 54.70 5.34
N ASP A 362 -14.16 55.66 4.71
CA ASP A 362 -13.15 56.48 5.39
C ASP A 362 -13.80 57.49 6.36
N HIS A 363 -13.04 57.90 7.38
CA HIS A 363 -13.48 58.96 8.31
C HIS A 363 -13.50 60.32 7.60
N PHE A 364 -14.43 61.18 7.99
CA PHE A 364 -14.58 62.57 7.50
C PHE A 364 -13.48 63.50 8.09
N ASP A 365 -12.21 63.13 7.94
CA ASP A 365 -11.04 63.90 8.37
C ASP A 365 -10.32 64.44 7.11
N PHE A 366 -10.95 65.45 6.49
CA PHE A 366 -10.53 65.94 5.18
C PHE A 366 -9.34 66.90 5.26
N ASP A 367 -8.42 66.76 4.32
CA ASP A 367 -7.52 67.83 3.94
C ASP A 367 -8.21 68.74 2.93
N LEU A 368 -8.73 69.87 3.41
CA LEU A 368 -9.37 70.88 2.58
C LEU A 368 -8.39 71.48 1.55
N GLY A 369 -7.12 71.64 1.90
CA GLY A 369 -6.11 72.20 1.00
C GLY A 369 -5.86 71.27 -0.18
N GLN A 370 -5.64 69.98 0.08
CA GLN A 370 -5.46 68.99 -0.97
C GLN A 370 -6.76 68.74 -1.76
N THR A 371 -7.93 68.82 -1.11
CA THR A 371 -9.24 68.69 -1.78
C THR A 371 -9.47 69.83 -2.77
N LEU A 372 -9.24 71.09 -2.36
CA LEU A 372 -9.36 72.24 -3.24
C LEU A 372 -8.34 72.21 -4.38
N LYS A 373 -7.12 71.76 -4.08
CA LYS A 373 -6.07 71.53 -5.08
C LYS A 373 -6.52 70.51 -6.13
N ASN A 374 -7.08 69.37 -5.70
CA ASN A 374 -7.60 68.34 -6.61
C ASN A 374 -8.73 68.90 -7.50
N ALA A 375 -9.68 69.64 -6.92
CA ALA A 375 -10.78 70.26 -7.65
C ALA A 375 -10.28 71.29 -8.69
N LEU A 376 -9.29 72.10 -8.33
CA LEU A 376 -8.70 73.10 -9.22
C LEU A 376 -7.92 72.47 -10.37
N PHE A 377 -7.12 71.43 -10.09
CA PHE A 377 -6.37 70.72 -11.12
C PHE A 377 -7.26 69.85 -12.01
N ARG A 378 -8.40 69.36 -11.54
CA ARG A 378 -9.37 68.63 -12.39
C ARG A 378 -9.82 69.48 -13.58
N LYS A 379 -10.27 70.72 -13.35
CA LYS A 379 -10.73 71.59 -14.46
C LYS A 379 -9.61 72.04 -15.40
N SER A 380 -8.36 72.08 -14.94
CA SER A 380 -7.21 72.44 -15.79
C SER A 380 -6.83 71.38 -16.84
N LEU A 381 -7.40 70.17 -16.76
CA LEU A 381 -7.13 69.06 -17.68
C LEU A 381 -8.16 68.95 -18.81
N ASP A 382 -9.40 69.40 -18.61
CA ASP A 382 -10.50 69.20 -19.56
C ASP A 382 -10.72 70.37 -20.53
N ASP A 383 -10.23 71.57 -20.23
CA ASP A 383 -10.27 72.75 -21.12
C ASP A 383 -8.84 73.28 -21.34
N GLY A 384 -8.55 73.77 -22.56
CA GLY A 384 -7.22 74.18 -23.04
C GLY A 384 -6.46 75.27 -22.23
N PRO A 385 -5.43 75.93 -22.81
CA PRO A 385 -4.34 76.62 -22.09
C PRO A 385 -4.80 77.55 -20.96
N PRO A 386 -3.99 77.70 -19.88
CA PRO A 386 -4.45 78.02 -18.53
C PRO A 386 -5.15 79.38 -18.46
N ALA A 387 -6.47 79.37 -18.55
CA ALA A 387 -7.29 80.49 -18.19
C ALA A 387 -7.47 80.52 -16.66
N LEU A 388 -7.48 81.72 -16.08
CA LEU A 388 -7.74 81.96 -14.65
C LEU A 388 -8.93 81.13 -14.15
N PRO A 389 -8.88 80.56 -12.92
CA PRO A 389 -9.91 79.68 -12.42
C PRO A 389 -11.27 80.38 -12.45
N GLN A 390 -12.20 79.84 -13.25
CA GLN A 390 -13.58 80.35 -13.28
C GLN A 390 -14.26 80.00 -11.96
N LEU A 391 -14.48 81.02 -11.12
CA LEU A 391 -15.29 80.92 -9.93
C LEU A 391 -16.78 80.98 -10.33
N PRO A 392 -17.66 80.19 -9.70
CA PRO A 392 -17.44 79.37 -8.51
C PRO A 392 -16.76 78.01 -8.79
N LEU A 393 -15.90 77.58 -7.86
CA LEU A 393 -15.22 76.28 -7.92
C LEU A 393 -16.21 75.16 -7.55
N GLU A 394 -16.51 74.28 -8.50
CA GLU A 394 -17.32 73.09 -8.26
C GLU A 394 -16.44 71.98 -7.67
N ILE A 395 -16.81 71.49 -6.48
CA ILE A 395 -16.14 70.37 -5.80
C ILE A 395 -16.99 69.12 -5.99
N HIS A 396 -16.37 68.03 -6.45
CA HIS A 396 -17.03 66.73 -6.63
C HIS A 396 -16.56 65.75 -5.53
N PRO A 397 -17.34 64.72 -5.21
CA PRO A 397 -16.93 63.67 -4.28
C PRO A 397 -15.52 63.08 -4.50
N ASP A 398 -15.04 63.03 -5.75
CA ASP A 398 -13.73 62.46 -6.09
C ASP A 398 -12.54 63.38 -5.77
N ASP A 399 -12.81 64.65 -5.46
CA ASP A 399 -11.77 65.61 -5.07
C ASP A 399 -11.37 65.45 -3.61
N PHE A 400 -12.26 64.92 -2.76
CA PHE A 400 -12.03 64.83 -1.33
C PHE A 400 -10.78 64.01 -1.03
N ALA A 401 -9.89 64.61 -0.27
CA ALA A 401 -8.70 63.98 0.27
C ALA A 401 -8.85 63.84 1.78
N VAL A 402 -8.53 62.67 2.33
CA VAL A 402 -8.55 62.38 3.78
C VAL A 402 -7.15 62.04 4.27
N TYR A 403 -6.86 62.42 5.51
CA TYR A 403 -5.59 62.04 6.15
C TYR A 403 -5.55 60.54 6.44
N LYS A 404 -4.41 59.91 6.18
CA LYS A 404 -4.15 58.54 6.62
C LYS A 404 -3.90 58.53 8.13
N ARG A 405 -4.25 57.43 8.78
CA ARG A 405 -3.95 57.16 10.20
C ARG A 405 -3.06 55.94 10.31
N GLU A 406 -2.13 55.96 11.26
CA GLU A 406 -1.27 54.80 11.52
C GLU A 406 -2.08 53.65 12.13
N TYR A 407 -1.73 52.42 11.76
CA TYR A 407 -2.26 51.21 12.38
C TYR A 407 -1.25 50.68 13.40
N ALA A 408 -1.57 50.76 14.69
CA ALA A 408 -0.77 50.15 15.74
C ALA A 408 -1.32 48.76 16.10
N ALA A 409 -0.67 47.70 15.62
CA ALA A 409 -0.93 46.34 16.10
C ALA A 409 -0.31 46.14 17.48
N ARG A 410 -1.13 45.86 18.51
CA ARG A 410 -0.65 45.46 19.84
C ARG A 410 -0.82 43.95 19.99
N SER A 411 0.24 43.25 20.41
CA SER A 411 0.18 41.84 20.79
C SER A 411 0.63 41.71 22.25
N ALA A 412 -0.06 40.86 23.01
CA ALA A 412 0.28 40.52 24.39
C ALA A 412 0.49 39.00 24.45
N THR A 413 1.70 38.57 24.81
CA THR A 413 2.00 37.15 25.06
C THR A 413 1.81 36.88 26.54
N VAL A 414 0.78 36.08 26.89
CA VAL A 414 0.54 35.64 28.27
C VAL A 414 1.10 34.23 28.42
N ILE A 415 2.10 34.07 29.27
CA ILE A 415 2.60 32.77 29.69
C ILE A 415 1.91 32.43 31.01
N MET A 416 1.01 31.44 31.00
CA MET A 416 0.41 30.89 32.21
C MET A 416 1.21 29.65 32.62
N LEU A 417 1.98 29.77 33.70
CA LEU A 417 2.69 28.66 34.33
C LEU A 417 1.85 28.15 35.49
N ASP A 418 1.28 26.96 35.34
CA ASP A 418 0.66 26.22 36.46
C ASP A 418 1.78 25.47 37.20
N MET A 419 2.19 25.99 38.35
CA MET A 419 3.16 25.31 39.20
C MET A 419 2.42 24.37 40.15
N SER A 420 2.48 23.06 39.87
CA SER A 420 2.01 22.05 40.82
C SER A 420 2.95 21.99 42.03
N HIS A 421 2.40 21.83 43.24
CA HIS A 421 3.10 21.81 44.54
C HIS A 421 4.29 20.82 44.61
N SER A 422 4.40 19.86 43.68
CA SER A 422 5.53 18.93 43.58
C SER A 422 6.85 19.57 43.12
N MET A 423 6.82 20.77 42.51
CA MET A 423 8.03 21.50 42.08
C MET A 423 8.74 22.25 43.23
N GLU A 424 8.09 22.50 44.36
CA GLU A 424 8.70 23.18 45.52
C GLU A 424 9.48 22.24 46.46
N LEU A 425 9.44 20.93 46.24
CA LEU A 425 10.01 19.94 47.18
C LEU A 425 11.38 19.37 46.77
N TYR A 426 12.02 19.93 45.74
CA TYR A 426 13.39 19.58 45.36
C TYR A 426 14.24 20.84 45.22
N ASP A 427 14.64 21.41 46.37
CA ASP A 427 15.85 22.23 46.51
C ASP A 427 16.94 21.39 47.19
#